data_AF-A0A2X2BN10-F1
#
_entry.id   AF-A0A2X2BN10-F1
#
_cell.length_a   1.000
_cell.length_b   1.000
_cell.length_c   1.000
_cell.angle_alpha   90.00
_cell.angle_beta   90.00
_cell.angle_gamma   90.00
#
_symmetry.space_group_name_H-M   'P 1'
#
loop_
_entity.id
_entity.type
_entity.pdbx_description
1 polymer ?
#
loop_
_entity_poly.entity_id
_entity_poly.type
_entity_poly.pdbx_seq_one_letter_code
_entity_poly.pdbx_strand_id
1 'polypeptide(L)'
;MDDGDNAAFIKYHYQGHYYKQNSLNGQHIHNLQLYNGINLFAWRYRQDLNYNNNNSFSINQQYVYRTLRNINSILTMGDFYAYSPNLNTYKILGVQINSDNAMKDGSLVGYAPIISETAYTYAEVSIEQNGETLYSTSVPPGPFTLNNLPSLGTNGELVLIIKEENGEVRKKKIWNYSSQYLLRKNQWNYYYTMGLVNNPQKKTVSF
;
A
#
# COMPACT_ATOMS: atom_id res chain seq x y z
N MET A 1 -18.78 7.35 1.65
CA MET A 1 -17.97 6.48 0.79
C MET A 1 -18.69 5.16 0.65
N ASP A 2 -18.71 4.59 -0.55
CA ASP A 2 -19.47 3.41 -0.94
C ASP A 2 -18.63 2.12 -0.83
N ASP A 3 -19.26 0.99 -0.51
CA ASP A 3 -18.63 -0.35 -0.48
C ASP A 3 -18.57 -0.99 -1.88
N GLY A 4 -19.31 -0.42 -2.84
CA GLY A 4 -19.41 -0.87 -4.23
C GLY A 4 -20.56 -1.85 -4.46
N ASP A 5 -20.82 -2.14 -5.73
CA ASP A 5 -21.90 -3.03 -6.13
C ASP A 5 -21.54 -4.51 -5.98
N ASN A 6 -22.59 -5.31 -5.77
CA ASN A 6 -22.49 -6.75 -5.79
C ASN A 6 -22.19 -7.22 -7.21
N ALA A 7 -21.09 -7.94 -7.40
CA ALA A 7 -20.67 -8.40 -8.71
C ALA A 7 -19.85 -9.68 -8.62
N ALA A 8 -19.92 -10.53 -9.64
CA ALA A 8 -19.05 -11.67 -9.84
C ALA A 8 -18.35 -11.55 -11.18
N PHE A 9 -17.08 -11.94 -11.22
CA PHE A 9 -16.28 -11.87 -12.43
C PHE A 9 -15.25 -13.00 -12.48
N ILE A 10 -14.87 -13.36 -13.70
CA ILE A 10 -13.82 -14.34 -13.98
C ILE A 10 -12.89 -13.70 -15.00
N LYS A 11 -11.60 -13.69 -14.70
CA LYS A 11 -10.54 -13.33 -15.64
C LYS A 11 -9.72 -14.57 -15.94
N TYR A 12 -9.48 -14.85 -17.20
CA TYR A 12 -8.66 -15.98 -17.63
C TYR A 12 -7.38 -15.47 -18.31
N HIS A 13 -6.29 -16.22 -18.15
CA HIS A 13 -5.04 -16.01 -18.86
C HIS A 13 -4.53 -17.36 -19.35
N TYR A 14 -4.36 -17.50 -20.66
CA TYR A 14 -3.92 -18.74 -21.29
C TYR A 14 -2.60 -18.52 -22.02
N GLN A 15 -1.64 -19.41 -21.81
CA GLN A 15 -0.37 -19.42 -22.50
C GLN A 15 -0.06 -20.82 -23.01
N GLY A 16 0.53 -20.89 -24.20
CA GLY A 16 0.94 -22.13 -24.86
C GLY A 16 2.31 -21.97 -25.50
N HIS A 17 3.21 -22.92 -25.25
CA HIS A 17 4.54 -22.97 -25.84
C HIS A 17 4.73 -24.30 -26.57
N TYR A 18 5.42 -24.26 -27.70
CA TYR A 18 5.82 -25.44 -28.46
C TYR A 18 7.35 -25.49 -28.53
N TYR A 19 7.90 -26.59 -28.02
CA TYR A 19 9.33 -26.86 -28.07
C TYR A 19 9.59 -27.98 -29.07
N LYS A 20 10.27 -27.64 -30.17
CA LYS A 20 10.77 -28.62 -31.12
C LYS A 20 12.16 -29.06 -30.69
N GLN A 21 12.29 -30.30 -30.23
CA GLN A 21 13.58 -30.91 -29.96
C GLN A 21 14.05 -31.69 -31.20
N ASN A 22 15.36 -31.92 -31.37
CA ASN A 22 15.92 -32.71 -32.48
C ASN A 22 15.54 -34.21 -32.46
N SER A 23 14.79 -34.65 -31.44
CA SER A 23 14.14 -35.96 -31.38
C SER A 23 12.70 -35.86 -31.90
N LEU A 24 12.19 -36.91 -32.53
CA LEU A 24 10.96 -36.95 -33.33
C LEU A 24 9.64 -36.51 -32.63
N ASN A 25 9.66 -36.19 -31.34
CA ASN A 25 8.50 -35.71 -30.60
C ASN A 25 8.71 -34.27 -30.09
N GLY A 26 7.96 -33.32 -30.64
CA GLY A 26 7.86 -31.97 -30.08
C GLY A 26 7.03 -31.97 -28.79
N GLN A 27 7.36 -31.09 -27.84
CA GLN A 27 6.62 -30.93 -26.60
C GLN A 27 5.72 -29.69 -26.68
N HIS A 28 4.44 -29.87 -26.40
CA HIS A 28 3.49 -28.78 -26.20
C HIS A 28 3.33 -28.54 -24.69
N ILE A 29 3.43 -27.30 -24.26
CA ILE A 29 3.20 -26.88 -22.86
C ILE A 29 2.05 -25.88 -22.86
N HIS A 30 0.97 -26.23 -22.17
CA HIS A 30 -0.20 -25.36 -21.99
C HIS A 30 -0.38 -25.00 -20.52
N ASN A 31 -0.74 -23.76 -20.25
CA ASN A 31 -1.10 -23.31 -18.92
C ASN A 31 -2.27 -22.33 -18.99
N LEU A 32 -3.28 -22.55 -18.16
CA LEU A 32 -4.46 -21.70 -18.01
C LEU A 32 -4.54 -21.24 -16.56
N GLN A 33 -4.55 -19.93 -16.35
CA GLN A 33 -4.79 -19.31 -15.06
C GLN A 33 -6.19 -18.69 -15.05
N LEU A 34 -6.92 -18.91 -13.97
CA LEU A 34 -8.24 -18.35 -13.72
C LEU A 34 -8.20 -17.53 -12.43
N TYR A 35 -8.57 -16.26 -12.54
CA TYR A 35 -8.75 -15.34 -11.44
C TYR A 35 -10.25 -15.11 -11.24
N ASN A 36 -10.81 -15.74 -10.23
CA ASN A 36 -12.23 -15.63 -9.90
C ASN A 36 -12.41 -14.60 -8.79
N GLY A 37 -13.46 -13.79 -8.91
CA GLY A 37 -13.77 -12.75 -7.94
C GLY A 37 -15.27 -12.62 -7.69
N ILE A 38 -15.64 -12.49 -6.43
CA ILE A 38 -16.99 -12.15 -6.01
C ILE A 38 -16.90 -10.97 -5.04
N ASN A 39 -17.69 -9.93 -5.28
CA ASN A 39 -17.86 -8.79 -4.40
C ASN A 39 -19.29 -8.84 -3.87
N LEU A 40 -19.44 -8.90 -2.54
CA LEU A 40 -20.73 -8.87 -1.87
C LEU A 40 -20.62 -7.89 -0.70
N PHE A 41 -21.29 -6.75 -0.81
CA PHE A 41 -21.12 -5.62 0.10
C PHE A 41 -19.61 -5.28 0.25
N ALA A 42 -19.14 -5.08 1.49
CA ALA A 42 -17.74 -4.83 1.78
C ALA A 42 -16.82 -6.07 1.66
N TRP A 43 -17.39 -7.28 1.50
CA TRP A 43 -16.61 -8.52 1.41
C TRP A 43 -16.21 -8.82 -0.02
N ARG A 44 -14.96 -9.23 -0.18
CA ARG A 44 -14.36 -9.52 -1.47
C ARG A 44 -13.70 -10.89 -1.40
N TYR A 45 -14.26 -11.85 -2.14
CA TYR A 45 -13.68 -13.17 -2.32
C TYR A 45 -12.79 -13.16 -3.56
N ARG A 46 -11.62 -13.77 -3.47
CA ARG A 46 -10.66 -13.93 -4.56
C ARG A 46 -10.11 -15.35 -4.58
N GLN A 47 -9.95 -15.89 -5.78
CA GLN A 47 -9.34 -17.19 -6.00
C GLN A 47 -8.47 -17.15 -7.25
N ASP A 48 -7.29 -17.76 -7.14
CA ASP A 48 -6.30 -17.93 -8.20
C ASP A 48 -6.09 -19.42 -8.42
N LEU A 49 -6.45 -19.88 -9.60
CA LEU A 49 -6.50 -21.29 -9.97
C LEU A 49 -5.68 -21.48 -11.22
N ASN A 50 -4.74 -22.43 -11.19
CA ASN A 50 -3.87 -22.76 -12.29
C ASN A 50 -4.19 -24.17 -12.81
N TYR A 51 -4.26 -24.30 -14.12
CA TYR A 51 -4.45 -25.55 -14.84
C TYR A 51 -3.30 -25.75 -15.80
N ASN A 52 -2.56 -26.85 -15.65
CA ASN A 52 -1.35 -27.10 -16.41
C ASN A 52 -1.48 -28.32 -17.35
N ASN A 53 -0.43 -28.53 -18.14
CA ASN A 53 -0.33 -29.59 -19.14
C ASN A 53 -0.49 -31.03 -18.60
N ASN A 54 -0.33 -31.24 -17.29
CA ASN A 54 -0.53 -32.55 -16.67
C ASN A 54 -2.01 -32.80 -16.31
N ASN A 55 -2.92 -32.01 -16.89
CA ASN A 55 -4.35 -31.98 -16.56
C ASN A 55 -4.62 -31.79 -15.06
N SER A 56 -3.71 -31.10 -14.35
CA SER A 56 -3.85 -30.89 -12.92
C SER A 56 -4.28 -29.46 -12.63
N PHE A 57 -5.27 -29.34 -11.74
CA PHE A 57 -5.67 -28.07 -11.16
C PHE A 57 -4.95 -27.83 -9.83
N SER A 58 -4.41 -26.64 -9.66
CA SER A 58 -3.79 -26.19 -8.41
C SER A 58 -4.34 -24.84 -7.99
N ILE A 59 -4.70 -24.71 -6.71
CA ILE A 59 -5.13 -23.43 -6.14
C ILE A 59 -3.89 -22.71 -5.59
N ASN A 60 -3.56 -21.57 -6.19
CA ASN A 60 -2.45 -20.75 -5.76
C ASN A 60 -2.80 -19.96 -4.50
N GLN A 61 -4.01 -19.40 -4.46
CA GLN A 61 -4.54 -18.66 -3.32
C GLN A 61 -6.07 -18.63 -3.39
N GLN A 62 -6.72 -18.61 -2.24
CA GLN A 62 -8.16 -18.52 -2.10
C GLN A 62 -8.47 -17.86 -0.75
N TYR A 63 -9.01 -16.66 -0.79
CA TYR A 63 -9.23 -15.88 0.42
C TYR A 63 -10.41 -14.93 0.27
N VAL A 64 -10.90 -14.49 1.42
CA VAL A 64 -11.84 -13.38 1.55
C VAL A 64 -11.13 -12.23 2.24
N TYR A 65 -11.47 -11.02 1.85
CA TYR A 65 -10.98 -9.84 2.55
C TYR A 65 -12.06 -8.77 2.66
N ARG A 66 -11.88 -7.89 3.65
CA ARG A 66 -12.72 -6.73 3.90
C ARG A 66 -11.89 -5.57 4.40
N THR A 67 -12.22 -4.37 3.95
CA THR A 67 -11.66 -3.12 4.48
C THR A 67 -12.39 -2.73 5.77
N LEU A 68 -11.62 -2.45 6.82
CA LEU A 68 -12.06 -1.98 8.13
C LEU A 68 -11.76 -0.47 8.23
N ARG A 69 -12.69 0.35 7.75
CA ARG A 69 -12.52 1.80 7.61
C ARG A 69 -12.23 2.52 8.94
N ASN A 70 -12.87 2.10 10.04
CA ASN A 70 -12.72 2.74 11.35
C ASN A 70 -11.28 2.70 11.89
N ILE A 71 -10.48 1.77 11.40
CA ILE A 71 -9.09 1.55 11.82
C ILE A 71 -8.12 1.55 10.63
N ASN A 72 -8.55 2.04 9.46
CA ASN A 72 -7.75 2.13 8.23
C ASN A 72 -6.96 0.85 7.92
N SER A 73 -7.64 -0.30 7.94
CA SER A 73 -6.99 -1.61 7.85
C SER A 73 -7.72 -2.57 6.93
N ILE A 74 -7.03 -3.61 6.49
CA ILE A 74 -7.58 -4.72 5.71
C ILE A 74 -7.53 -5.97 6.56
N LEU A 75 -8.65 -6.70 6.60
CA LEU A 75 -8.76 -8.02 7.21
C LEU A 75 -8.86 -9.06 6.10
N THR A 76 -7.95 -10.04 6.11
CA THR A 76 -7.84 -11.10 5.12
C THR A 76 -7.91 -12.47 5.80
N MET A 77 -8.66 -13.41 5.25
CA MET A 77 -8.83 -14.75 5.78
C MET A 77 -8.84 -15.79 4.66
N GLY A 78 -8.18 -16.93 4.85
CA GLY A 78 -8.13 -18.04 3.89
C GLY A 78 -6.71 -18.53 3.62
N ASP A 79 -6.48 -19.06 2.43
CA ASP A 79 -5.17 -19.43 1.91
C ASP A 79 -4.60 -18.29 1.05
N PHE A 80 -3.65 -17.53 1.60
CA PHE A 80 -3.12 -16.33 0.96
C PHE A 80 -1.65 -16.10 1.32
N TYR A 81 -1.03 -15.21 0.55
CA TYR A 81 0.31 -14.71 0.84
C TYR A 81 0.24 -13.59 1.88
N ALA A 82 0.73 -13.86 3.09
CA ALA A 82 0.78 -12.88 4.16
C ALA A 82 1.64 -11.68 3.75
N TYR A 83 1.08 -10.47 3.84
CA TYR A 83 1.82 -9.24 3.64
C TYR A 83 2.74 -8.99 4.84
N SER A 84 4.02 -8.71 4.57
CA SER A 84 4.97 -8.20 5.55
C SER A 84 5.99 -7.30 4.85
N PRO A 85 6.13 -6.02 5.23
CA PRO A 85 7.08 -5.11 4.58
C PRO A 85 8.55 -5.42 4.92
N ASN A 86 8.80 -6.08 6.05
CA ASN A 86 10.15 -6.33 6.58
C ASN A 86 10.59 -7.80 6.49
N LEU A 87 9.68 -8.71 6.15
CA LEU A 87 9.94 -10.15 6.08
C LEU A 87 9.60 -10.67 4.69
N ASN A 88 10.10 -11.86 4.38
CA ASN A 88 9.70 -12.55 3.16
C ASN A 88 8.19 -12.84 3.18
N THR A 89 7.58 -12.82 1.99
CA THR A 89 6.17 -13.20 1.81
C THR A 89 6.02 -14.71 2.01
N TYR A 90 5.15 -15.11 2.96
CA TYR A 90 4.85 -16.52 3.23
C TYR A 90 3.41 -16.85 2.83
N LYS A 91 3.21 -18.00 2.18
CA LYS A 91 1.87 -18.54 1.97
C LYS A 91 1.36 -19.17 3.26
N ILE A 92 0.19 -18.73 3.72
CA ILE A 92 -0.42 -19.17 4.97
C ILE A 92 -1.87 -19.54 4.76
N LEU A 93 -2.34 -20.50 5.54
CA LEU A 93 -3.77 -20.72 5.80
C LEU A 93 -4.10 -20.09 7.15
N GLY A 94 -4.83 -18.98 7.16
CA GLY A 94 -5.11 -18.28 8.41
C GLY A 94 -5.83 -16.95 8.24
N VAL A 95 -5.46 -16.00 9.11
CA VAL A 95 -6.04 -14.66 9.18
C VAL A 95 -4.91 -13.63 9.30
N GLN A 96 -5.04 -12.52 8.59
CA GLN A 96 -4.16 -11.37 8.71
C GLN A 96 -4.98 -10.09 8.83
N ILE A 97 -4.56 -9.19 9.71
CA ILE A 97 -5.01 -7.80 9.73
C ILE A 97 -3.81 -6.89 9.58
N ASN A 98 -3.87 -5.96 8.63
CA ASN A 98 -2.80 -4.99 8.40
C ASN A 98 -3.36 -3.59 8.14
N SER A 99 -2.64 -2.57 8.61
CA SER A 99 -2.92 -1.18 8.30
C SER A 99 -2.69 -0.90 6.81
N ASP A 100 -3.57 -0.11 6.20
CA ASP A 100 -3.43 0.36 4.82
C ASP A 100 -3.32 1.89 4.78
N ASN A 101 -2.16 2.37 4.34
CA ASN A 101 -1.88 3.80 4.20
C ASN A 101 -2.71 4.45 3.09
N ALA A 102 -3.14 3.71 2.06
CA ALA A 102 -3.98 4.25 0.99
C ALA A 102 -5.39 4.58 1.48
N MET A 103 -5.81 4.06 2.64
CA MET A 103 -7.08 4.41 3.29
C MET A 103 -6.99 5.69 4.14
N LYS A 104 -5.78 6.20 4.41
CA LYS A 104 -5.60 7.50 5.07
C LYS A 104 -5.92 8.62 4.07
N ASP A 105 -6.33 9.77 4.59
CA ASP A 105 -6.48 10.97 3.76
C ASP A 105 -5.19 11.23 2.97
N GLY A 106 -5.30 11.67 1.70
CA GLY A 106 -4.18 11.87 0.80
C GLY A 106 -3.14 12.86 1.34
N SER A 107 -3.59 13.81 2.17
CA SER A 107 -2.73 14.76 2.91
C SER A 107 -1.86 14.11 3.99
N LEU A 108 -2.17 12.86 4.40
CA LEU A 108 -1.55 12.09 5.48
C LEU A 108 -0.74 10.89 5.00
N VAL A 109 -0.64 10.69 3.68
CA VAL A 109 0.20 9.65 3.06
C VAL A 109 1.67 10.10 3.10
N GLY A 110 2.57 9.17 3.42
CA GLY A 110 4.02 9.46 3.51
C GLY A 110 4.43 10.26 4.74
N TYR A 111 5.74 10.35 4.97
CA TYR A 111 6.31 11.16 6.05
C TYR A 111 6.32 12.64 5.64
N ALA A 112 5.86 13.52 6.54
CA ALA A 112 6.10 14.95 6.48
C ALA A 112 6.49 15.45 7.88
N PRO A 113 7.47 16.37 7.99
CA PRO A 113 7.87 16.92 9.27
C PRO A 113 6.75 17.76 9.88
N ILE A 114 6.67 17.78 11.21
CA ILE A 114 5.82 18.73 11.93
C ILE A 114 6.63 20.00 12.15
N ILE A 115 6.08 21.13 11.69
CA ILE A 115 6.73 22.44 11.79
C ILE A 115 5.92 23.27 12.80
N SER A 116 6.55 23.67 13.90
CA SER A 116 5.95 24.54 14.91
C SER A 116 6.71 25.86 14.98
N GLU A 117 6.01 26.96 14.77
CA GLU A 117 6.56 28.32 14.74
C GLU A 117 5.53 29.32 15.27
N THR A 118 5.91 30.59 15.38
CA THR A 118 5.04 31.67 15.86
C THR A 118 4.96 32.78 14.81
N ALA A 119 3.75 33.10 14.38
CA ALA A 119 3.47 34.28 13.57
C ALA A 119 3.31 35.50 14.49
N TYR A 120 3.91 36.63 14.12
CA TYR A 120 3.81 37.85 14.93
C TYR A 120 2.55 38.65 14.59
N THR A 121 2.07 38.53 13.36
CA THR A 121 0.86 39.15 12.82
C THR A 121 0.06 38.11 12.05
N TYR A 122 -0.96 38.54 11.30
CA TYR A 122 -1.53 37.66 10.28
C TYR A 122 -0.45 37.40 9.23
N ALA A 123 -0.14 36.13 9.00
CA ALA A 123 0.97 35.75 8.14
C ALA A 123 0.54 34.76 7.07
N GLU A 124 1.09 34.91 5.87
CA GLU A 124 1.12 33.86 4.87
C GLU A 124 2.35 32.98 5.12
N VAL A 125 2.12 31.68 5.32
CA VAL A 125 3.17 30.70 5.56
C VAL A 125 3.26 29.77 4.36
N SER A 126 4.40 29.75 3.71
CA SER A 126 4.66 28.88 2.55
C SER A 126 5.87 27.98 2.78
N ILE A 127 5.86 26.84 2.11
CA ILE A 127 6.97 25.88 2.08
C ILE A 127 7.44 25.77 0.65
N GLU A 128 8.72 26.06 0.44
CA GLU A 128 9.39 25.94 -0.84
C GLU A 128 10.40 24.80 -0.85
N GLN A 129 10.56 24.17 -2.01
CA GLN A 129 11.66 23.25 -2.29
C GLN A 129 12.15 23.53 -3.71
N ASN A 130 13.47 23.64 -3.88
CA ASN A 130 14.10 23.95 -5.18
C ASN A 130 13.51 25.20 -5.89
N GLY A 131 12.99 26.16 -5.12
CA GLY A 131 12.38 27.39 -5.63
C GLY A 131 10.91 27.27 -6.04
N GLU A 132 10.29 26.09 -5.88
CA GLU A 132 8.85 25.90 -6.10
C GLU A 132 8.08 25.86 -4.77
N THR A 133 6.94 26.56 -4.71
CA THR A 133 6.04 26.51 -3.55
C THR A 133 5.24 25.22 -3.55
N LEU A 134 5.49 24.36 -2.56
CA LEU A 134 4.81 23.07 -2.40
C LEU A 134 3.53 23.18 -1.56
N TYR A 135 3.46 24.17 -0.67
CA TYR A 135 2.32 24.41 0.22
C TYR A 135 2.27 25.87 0.63
N SER A 136 1.08 26.46 0.72
CA SER A 136 0.85 27.80 1.30
C SER A 136 -0.45 27.83 2.08
N THR A 137 -0.45 28.49 3.23
CA THR A 137 -1.65 28.74 4.05
C THR A 137 -1.50 30.04 4.84
N SER A 138 -2.61 30.69 5.16
CA SER A 138 -2.63 31.81 6.10
C SER A 138 -2.78 31.31 7.53
N VAL A 139 -2.11 31.96 8.48
CA VAL A 139 -2.20 31.66 9.91
C VAL A 139 -2.49 32.94 10.70
N PRO A 140 -3.25 32.85 11.81
CA PRO A 140 -3.46 33.98 12.70
C PRO A 140 -2.19 34.32 13.51
N PRO A 141 -2.13 35.51 14.13
CA PRO A 141 -1.06 35.86 15.05
C PRO A 141 -0.98 34.86 16.21
N GLY A 142 0.24 34.44 16.55
CA GLY A 142 0.53 33.49 17.62
C GLY A 142 1.17 32.18 17.15
N PRO A 143 1.33 31.20 18.06
CA PRO A 143 1.91 29.91 17.74
C PRO A 143 1.01 29.11 16.79
N PHE A 144 1.60 28.53 15.77
CA PHE A 144 0.93 27.64 14.82
C PHE A 144 1.72 26.35 14.64
N THR A 145 1.07 25.31 14.12
CA THR A 145 1.73 24.05 13.79
C THR A 145 1.19 23.50 12.49
N LEU A 146 2.09 23.19 11.56
CA LEU A 146 1.78 22.54 10.29
C LEU A 146 2.06 21.04 10.43
N ASN A 147 1.00 20.23 10.41
CA ASN A 147 1.07 18.77 10.56
C ASN A 147 0.39 17.99 9.41
N ASN A 148 -0.28 18.72 8.50
CA ASN A 148 -1.06 18.21 7.38
C ASN A 148 -0.44 18.58 6.02
N LEU A 149 0.88 18.68 5.96
CA LEU A 149 1.60 18.91 4.71
C LEU A 149 1.34 17.74 3.77
N PRO A 150 1.05 17.98 2.47
CA PRO A 150 0.98 16.90 1.48
C PRO A 150 2.31 16.14 1.47
N SER A 151 2.32 14.89 1.00
CA SER A 151 3.56 14.11 0.87
C SER A 151 4.57 14.87 0.01
N LEU A 152 5.53 15.54 0.64
CA LEU A 152 6.64 16.19 -0.03
C LEU A 152 7.57 15.06 -0.45
N GLY A 153 7.35 14.52 -1.66
CA GLY A 153 7.86 13.23 -2.15
C GLY A 153 9.39 13.13 -2.30
N THR A 154 10.14 14.00 -1.65
CA THR A 154 11.56 14.24 -1.91
C THR A 154 12.27 14.56 -0.59
N ASN A 155 13.24 13.71 -0.27
CA ASN A 155 14.30 14.02 0.69
C ASN A 155 15.02 15.30 0.25
N GLY A 156 15.34 16.18 1.19
CA GLY A 156 16.09 17.40 0.89
C GLY A 156 15.78 18.59 1.79
N GLU A 157 16.35 19.73 1.42
CA GLU A 157 16.12 21.01 2.10
C GLU A 157 14.74 21.55 1.72
N LEU A 158 13.94 21.88 2.73
CA LEU A 158 12.73 22.69 2.62
C LEU A 158 13.02 24.09 3.16
N VAL A 159 12.41 25.11 2.57
CA VAL A 159 12.50 26.49 3.05
C VAL A 159 11.11 26.91 3.50
N LEU A 160 10.94 27.10 4.81
CA LEU A 160 9.77 27.74 5.38
C LEU A 160 9.90 29.25 5.19
N ILE A 161 8.87 29.87 4.64
CA ILE A 161 8.76 31.32 4.49
C ILE A 161 7.53 31.78 5.28
N ILE A 162 7.73 32.73 6.18
CA ILE A 162 6.66 33.38 6.93
C ILE A 162 6.66 34.84 6.50
N LYS A 163 5.62 35.23 5.76
CA LYS A 163 5.40 36.60 5.29
C LYS A 163 4.32 37.23 6.16
N GLU A 164 4.75 38.10 7.05
CA GLU A 164 3.92 38.84 7.98
C GLU A 164 3.18 39.99 7.26
N GLU A 165 2.02 40.40 7.78
CA GLU A 165 1.21 41.49 7.20
C GLU A 165 1.96 42.83 7.21
N ASN A 166 2.87 43.02 8.16
CA ASN A 166 3.74 44.19 8.25
C ASN A 166 4.84 44.21 7.15
N GLY A 167 4.90 43.21 6.28
CA GLY A 167 5.88 43.08 5.19
C GLY A 167 7.18 42.38 5.59
N GLU A 168 7.36 42.01 6.86
CA GLU A 168 8.51 41.24 7.32
C GLU A 168 8.46 39.81 6.73
N VAL A 169 9.58 39.37 6.15
CA VAL A 169 9.70 38.02 5.59
C VAL A 169 10.79 37.27 6.33
N ARG A 170 10.42 36.15 6.94
CA ARG A 170 11.36 35.26 7.64
C ARG A 170 11.49 33.96 6.87
N LYS A 171 12.74 33.53 6.66
CA LYS A 171 13.04 32.26 5.99
C LYS A 171 13.78 31.34 6.95
N LYS A 172 13.34 30.08 7.02
CA LYS A 172 13.97 29.05 7.86
C LYS A 172 14.17 27.77 7.05
N LYS A 173 15.38 27.23 7.09
CA LYS A 173 15.71 25.95 6.45
C LYS A 173 15.29 24.80 7.36
N ILE A 174 14.63 23.81 6.77
CA ILE A 174 14.13 22.62 7.45
C ILE A 174 14.59 21.41 6.64
N TRP A 175 15.31 20.50 7.29
CA TRP A 175 15.73 19.26 6.64
C TRP A 175 14.59 18.25 6.63
N ASN A 176 14.17 17.84 5.45
CA ASN A 176 13.23 16.74 5.27
C ASN A 176 13.99 15.44 4.99
N TYR A 177 13.86 14.50 5.92
CA TYR A 177 14.28 13.11 5.72
C TYR A 177 13.03 12.24 5.76
N SER A 178 12.59 11.77 4.60
CA SER A 178 11.56 10.77 4.41
C SER A 178 12.18 9.43 4.02
N SER A 179 11.83 8.39 4.77
CA SER A 179 12.13 7.01 4.45
C SER A 179 10.82 6.26 4.38
N GLN A 180 10.75 5.21 3.57
CA GLN A 180 9.61 4.31 3.49
C GLN A 180 9.26 3.65 4.85
N TYR A 181 10.15 3.74 5.84
CA TYR A 181 9.94 3.27 7.21
C TYR A 181 9.54 4.36 8.21
N LEU A 182 9.57 5.65 7.85
CA LEU A 182 9.18 6.73 8.75
C LEU A 182 7.68 6.94 8.73
N LEU A 183 7.08 6.97 9.93
CA LEU A 183 5.67 7.28 10.13
C LEU A 183 5.52 8.70 10.64
N ARG A 184 4.42 9.38 10.27
CA ARG A 184 4.08 10.65 10.92
C ARG A 184 3.78 10.43 12.40
N LYS A 185 3.96 11.47 13.21
CA LYS A 185 3.58 11.47 14.62
C LYS A 185 2.13 11.01 14.76
N ASN A 186 1.86 10.15 15.75
CA ASN A 186 0.56 9.50 16.01
C ASN A 186 0.05 8.55 14.92
N GLN A 187 0.88 8.16 13.94
CA GLN A 187 0.55 7.08 13.03
C GLN A 187 1.25 5.79 13.44
N TRP A 188 0.52 4.69 13.34
CA TRP A 188 1.02 3.34 13.59
C TRP A 188 0.73 2.48 12.37
N ASN A 189 1.76 1.81 11.88
CA ASN A 189 1.61 0.74 10.92
C ASN A 189 1.74 -0.59 11.66
N TYR A 190 0.83 -1.50 11.40
CA TYR A 190 0.80 -2.80 12.05
C TYR A 190 0.37 -3.88 11.07
N TYR A 191 0.84 -5.10 11.32
CA TYR A 191 0.46 -6.30 10.58
C TYR A 191 0.49 -7.47 11.56
N TYR A 192 -0.68 -8.02 11.87
CA TYR A 192 -0.82 -9.19 12.72
C TYR A 192 -1.29 -10.36 11.87
N THR A 193 -0.56 -11.46 11.95
CA THR A 193 -0.79 -12.65 11.13
C THR A 193 -0.83 -13.87 12.04
N MET A 194 -1.86 -14.70 11.88
CA MET A 194 -2.01 -15.94 12.62
C MET A 194 -2.48 -17.02 11.68
N GLY A 195 -1.78 -18.15 11.62
CA GLY A 195 -2.12 -19.24 10.72
C GLY A 195 -1.05 -20.30 10.61
N LEU A 196 -1.30 -21.27 9.74
CA LEU A 196 -0.37 -22.34 9.41
C LEU A 196 0.39 -21.97 8.14
N VAL A 197 1.72 -22.03 8.19
CA VAL A 197 2.56 -21.81 7.01
C VAL A 197 2.40 -23.02 6.09
N ASN A 198 1.88 -22.77 4.90
CA ASN A 198 1.79 -23.79 3.87
C ASN A 198 3.03 -23.69 2.98
N ASN A 199 4.06 -24.47 3.32
CA ASN A 199 5.32 -24.45 2.59
C ASN A 199 5.30 -25.53 1.48
N PRO A 200 5.19 -25.18 0.19
CA PRO A 200 5.09 -26.18 -0.88
C PRO A 200 6.36 -27.05 -1.03
N GLN A 201 7.49 -26.66 -0.41
CA GLN A 201 8.75 -27.43 -0.49
C GLN A 201 8.86 -28.61 0.50
N LYS A 202 7.85 -28.90 1.34
CA LYS A 202 7.90 -29.99 2.32
C LYS A 202 6.76 -31.03 2.20
N LYS A 203 6.48 -31.49 0.99
CA LYS A 203 5.73 -32.75 0.78
C LYS A 203 6.46 -33.67 -0.21
N THR A 204 7.62 -34.17 0.19
CA THR A 204 8.10 -35.48 -0.31
C THR A 204 7.53 -36.51 0.64
N VAL A 205 6.38 -37.10 0.30
CA VAL A 205 5.94 -38.35 0.92
C VAL A 205 6.37 -39.44 -0.06
N SER A 206 7.48 -40.11 0.28
CA SER A 206 7.88 -41.38 -0.31
C SER A 206 6.96 -42.48 0.22
N PHE A 207 6.34 -43.23 -0.68
CA PHE A 207 5.87 -44.59 -0.44
C PHE A 207 6.77 -45.55 -1.22
#